data_AF-A0A9E3QAG4-F1
#
_entry.id   AF-A0A9E3QAG4-F1
#
_cell.length_a   1.000
_cell.length_b   1.000
_cell.length_c   1.000
_cell.angle_alpha   90.00
_cell.angle_beta   90.00
_cell.angle_gamma   90.00
#
_symmetry.space_group_name_H-M   'P 1'
#
loop_
_entity.id
_entity.type
_entity.pdbx_description
1 polymer ?
#
loop_
_entity_poly.entity_id
_entity_poly.type
_entity_poly.pdbx_seq_one_letter_code
_entity_poly.pdbx_strand_id
1 'polypeptide(L)'
;MAGIDDETKRRLKRRFRRRQKNALILGQQADDKIERLLIRRFDRLISVRRFVLLWTSLLLVLILTGVYQFRNLSEHYQSLQPVAGGLYTEGLIGNFTNANPLYATGAADTAVSRLVFSGLFKYDNKNELVGDLAKDYKLDDTQKRYTVHLKQGLTWQDGKPVTADDIVFTYKTIQSIEA
;
A
#
# COMPACT_ATOMS: atom_id res chain seq x y z
N MET A 1 77.57 -18.22 47.14
CA MET A 1 77.32 -17.95 45.70
C MET A 1 77.92 -19.10 44.89
N ALA A 2 77.12 -20.08 44.46
CA ALA A 2 77.60 -21.21 43.66
C ALA A 2 77.42 -20.90 42.17
N GLY A 3 78.52 -20.74 41.44
CA GLY A 3 78.53 -20.46 40.00
C GLY A 3 78.15 -21.70 39.20
N ILE A 4 77.15 -21.56 38.32
CA ILE A 4 76.76 -22.61 37.37
C ILE A 4 77.95 -22.94 36.46
N ASP A 5 78.39 -24.20 36.51
CA ASP A 5 79.47 -24.81 35.72
C ASP A 5 79.29 -24.61 34.20
N ASP A 6 80.39 -24.38 33.47
CA ASP A 6 80.35 -24.01 32.04
C ASP A 6 79.86 -25.19 31.16
N GLU A 7 80.02 -26.43 31.64
CA GLU A 7 79.57 -27.61 30.91
C GLU A 7 78.04 -27.74 30.90
N THR A 8 77.39 -27.43 32.03
CA THR A 8 75.91 -27.43 32.12
C THR A 8 75.28 -26.37 31.23
N LYS A 9 75.89 -25.17 31.14
CA LYS A 9 75.43 -24.11 30.20
C LYS A 9 75.53 -24.56 28.74
N ARG A 10 76.62 -25.22 28.35
CA ARG A 10 76.82 -25.72 26.97
C ARG A 10 75.81 -26.82 26.62
N ARG A 11 75.52 -27.75 27.54
CA ARG A 11 74.51 -28.81 27.35
C ARG A 11 73.09 -28.23 27.22
N LEU A 12 72.76 -27.23 28.03
CA LEU A 12 71.47 -26.54 27.96
C LEU A 12 71.29 -25.83 26.61
N LYS A 13 72.33 -25.10 26.15
CA LYS A 13 72.32 -24.39 24.85
C LYS A 13 72.15 -25.35 23.67
N ARG A 14 72.79 -26.54 23.71
CA ARG A 14 72.61 -27.59 22.70
C ARG A 14 71.19 -28.17 22.69
N ARG A 15 70.59 -28.43 23.86
CA ARG A 15 69.19 -28.88 23.96
C ARG A 15 68.21 -27.82 23.46
N PHE A 16 68.45 -26.56 23.78
CA PHE A 16 67.62 -25.46 23.33
C PHE A 16 67.65 -25.31 21.80
N ARG A 17 68.85 -25.35 21.20
CA ARG A 17 69.00 -25.33 19.72
C ARG A 17 68.31 -26.52 19.04
N ARG A 18 68.35 -27.72 19.63
CA ARG A 18 67.65 -28.91 19.10
C ARG A 18 66.13 -28.74 19.19
N ARG A 19 65.61 -28.24 20.32
CA ARG A 19 64.17 -27.94 20.47
C ARG A 19 63.71 -26.89 19.47
N GLN A 20 64.51 -25.85 19.25
CA GLN A 20 64.20 -24.80 18.27
C GLN A 20 64.17 -25.37 16.84
N LYS A 21 65.14 -26.21 16.46
CA LYS A 21 65.12 -26.89 15.15
C LYS A 21 63.92 -27.81 14.99
N ASN A 22 63.58 -28.60 16.01
CA ASN A 22 62.43 -29.49 15.96
C ASN A 22 61.10 -28.72 15.89
N ALA A 23 60.99 -27.59 16.60
CA ALA A 23 59.83 -26.71 16.51
C ALA A 23 59.68 -26.07 15.12
N LEU A 24 60.80 -25.74 14.47
CA LEU A 24 60.83 -25.20 13.11
C LEU A 24 60.37 -26.24 12.07
N ILE A 25 60.81 -27.48 12.23
CA ILE A 25 60.40 -28.61 11.36
C ILE A 25 58.91 -28.94 11.58
N LEU A 26 58.43 -28.89 12.83
CA LEU A 26 57.01 -29.06 13.14
C LEU A 26 56.15 -27.94 12.54
N GLY A 27 56.65 -26.70 12.54
CA GLY A 27 56.01 -25.57 11.86
C GLY A 27 55.87 -25.82 10.36
N GLN A 28 56.98 -26.18 9.69
CA GLN A 28 56.97 -26.49 8.26
C GLN A 28 56.04 -27.66 7.91
N GLN A 29 56.03 -28.72 8.72
CA GLN A 29 55.13 -29.86 8.52
C GLN A 29 53.65 -29.51 8.75
N ALA A 30 53.36 -28.60 9.68
CA ALA A 30 52.01 -28.10 9.91
C ALA A 30 51.54 -27.25 8.73
N ASP A 31 52.40 -26.35 8.24
CA ASP A 31 52.12 -25.49 7.09
C ASP A 31 51.84 -26.33 5.83
N ASP A 32 52.71 -27.30 5.51
CA ASP A 32 52.53 -28.22 4.37
C ASP A 32 51.24 -29.05 4.43
N LYS A 33 50.75 -29.33 5.65
CA LYS A 33 49.54 -30.12 5.88
C LYS A 33 48.28 -29.25 5.77
N ILE A 34 48.36 -28.02 6.28
CA ILE A 34 47.32 -26.99 6.15
C ILE A 34 47.14 -26.64 4.66
N GLU A 35 48.24 -26.45 3.94
CA GLU A 35 48.22 -26.14 2.51
C GLU A 35 47.52 -27.24 1.71
N ARG A 36 47.89 -28.51 1.95
CA ARG A 36 47.27 -29.65 1.26
C ARG A 36 45.80 -29.87 1.58
N LEU A 37 45.35 -29.58 2.80
CA LEU A 37 43.97 -29.83 3.23
C LEU A 37 43.02 -28.67 2.91
N LEU A 38 43.47 -27.42 3.07
CA LEU A 38 42.65 -26.23 2.84
C LEU A 38 42.65 -25.81 1.36
N ILE A 39 43.83 -25.69 0.73
CA ILE A 39 43.93 -25.08 -0.61
C ILE A 39 43.29 -25.97 -1.69
N ARG A 40 43.49 -27.29 -1.63
CA ARG A 40 42.85 -28.24 -2.59
C ARG A 40 41.32 -28.28 -2.53
N ARG A 41 40.70 -27.81 -1.44
CA ARG A 41 39.22 -27.70 -1.34
C ARG A 41 38.72 -26.37 -1.89
N PHE A 42 39.52 -25.30 -1.80
CA PHE A 42 39.18 -24.00 -2.37
C PHE A 42 39.24 -23.98 -3.90
N ASP A 43 40.12 -24.76 -4.53
CA ASP A 43 40.14 -24.90 -6.00
C ASP A 43 38.81 -25.46 -6.56
N ARG A 44 38.13 -26.32 -5.79
CA ARG A 44 36.78 -26.79 -6.14
C ARG A 44 35.73 -25.69 -5.97
N LEU A 45 35.85 -24.82 -4.97
CA LEU A 45 34.98 -23.65 -4.82
C LEU A 45 35.15 -22.65 -5.96
N ILE A 46 36.35 -22.53 -6.57
CA ILE A 46 36.56 -21.68 -7.74
C ILE A 46 35.76 -22.19 -8.95
N SER A 47 35.68 -23.51 -9.14
CA SER A 47 34.86 -24.12 -10.20
C SER A 47 33.35 -23.94 -9.99
N VAL A 48 32.91 -23.91 -8.73
CA VAL A 48 31.50 -23.74 -8.34
C VAL A 48 31.14 -22.26 -8.10
N ARG A 49 32.11 -21.33 -8.06
CA ARG A 49 31.89 -19.89 -7.84
C ARG A 49 30.90 -19.29 -8.84
N ARG A 50 30.99 -19.70 -10.11
CA ARG A 50 30.04 -19.29 -11.15
C ARG A 50 28.62 -19.79 -10.83
N PHE A 51 28.48 -21.03 -10.36
CA PHE A 51 27.20 -21.58 -9.94
C PHE A 51 26.66 -20.87 -8.69
N VAL A 52 27.47 -20.64 -7.66
CA VAL A 52 27.05 -19.92 -6.45
C VAL A 52 26.58 -18.51 -6.78
N LEU A 53 27.33 -17.77 -7.60
CA LEU A 53 26.93 -16.41 -8.03
C LEU A 53 25.65 -16.41 -8.86
N LEU A 54 25.46 -17.41 -9.73
CA LEU A 54 24.21 -17.55 -10.50
C LEU A 54 23.03 -17.85 -9.58
N TRP A 55 23.18 -18.77 -8.62
CA TRP A 55 22.11 -19.12 -7.69
C TRP A 55 21.79 -17.99 -6.70
N THR A 56 22.78 -17.25 -6.21
CA THR A 56 22.54 -16.08 -5.35
C THR A 56 21.92 -14.93 -6.14
N SER A 57 22.35 -14.70 -7.37
CA SER A 57 21.74 -13.70 -8.26
C SER A 57 20.30 -14.07 -8.61
N LEU A 58 20.02 -15.34 -8.95
CA LEU A 58 18.68 -15.83 -9.22
C LEU A 58 17.76 -15.64 -8.00
N LEU A 59 18.24 -16.01 -6.81
CA LEU A 59 17.48 -15.87 -5.57
C LEU A 59 17.21 -14.39 -5.26
N LEU A 60 18.19 -13.51 -5.48
CA LEU A 60 18.03 -12.08 -5.30
C LEU A 60 17.02 -11.48 -6.29
N VAL A 61 17.06 -11.90 -7.56
CA VAL A 61 16.06 -11.51 -8.57
C VAL A 61 14.67 -11.95 -8.13
N LEU A 62 14.51 -13.20 -7.69
CA LEU A 62 13.23 -13.77 -7.28
C LEU A 62 12.64 -13.00 -6.08
N ILE A 63 13.47 -12.66 -5.09
CA ILE A 63 13.07 -11.82 -3.95
C ILE A 63 12.66 -10.42 -4.42
N LEU A 64 13.45 -9.77 -5.26
CA LEU A 64 13.14 -8.42 -5.75
C LEU A 64 11.83 -8.40 -6.54
N THR A 65 11.61 -9.38 -7.43
CA THR A 65 10.35 -9.53 -8.16
C THR A 65 9.18 -9.83 -7.22
N GLY A 66 9.38 -10.66 -6.18
CA GLY A 66 8.35 -10.96 -5.19
C GLY A 66 7.94 -9.72 -4.39
N VAL A 67 8.91 -8.91 -3.95
CA VAL A 67 8.65 -7.63 -3.28
C VAL A 67 7.94 -6.65 -4.21
N TYR A 68 8.35 -6.58 -5.48
CA TYR A 68 7.71 -5.74 -6.48
C TYR A 68 6.25 -6.15 -6.71
N GLN A 69 5.99 -7.44 -6.90
CA GLN A 69 4.63 -7.97 -7.06
C GLN A 69 3.79 -7.73 -5.80
N PHE A 70 4.34 -7.99 -4.61
CA PHE A 70 3.64 -7.79 -3.35
C PHE A 70 3.24 -6.34 -3.14
N ARG A 71 4.09 -5.37 -3.49
CA ARG A 71 3.75 -3.94 -3.42
C ARG A 71 2.62 -3.58 -4.37
N ASN A 72 2.71 -4.00 -5.64
CA ASN A 72 1.66 -3.73 -6.63
C ASN A 72 0.32 -4.39 -6.25
N LEU A 73 0.38 -5.60 -5.69
CA LEU A 73 -0.80 -6.34 -5.22
C LEU A 73 -1.41 -5.65 -4.00
N SER A 74 -0.59 -5.24 -3.03
CA SER A 74 -1.04 -4.54 -1.83
C SER A 74 -1.83 -3.28 -2.16
N GLU A 75 -1.40 -2.49 -3.14
CA GLU A 75 -2.13 -1.30 -3.59
C GLU A 75 -3.50 -1.64 -4.20
N HIS A 76 -3.63 -2.77 -4.90
CA HIS A 76 -4.91 -3.18 -5.49
C HIS A 76 -5.89 -3.79 -4.48
N TYR A 77 -5.40 -4.56 -3.50
CA TYR A 77 -6.28 -5.31 -2.58
C TYR A 77 -6.51 -4.63 -1.23
N GLN A 78 -5.78 -3.55 -0.91
CA GLN A 78 -6.04 -2.70 0.26
C GLN A 78 -7.00 -1.53 -0.03
N SER A 79 -7.86 -1.64 -1.05
CA SER A 79 -8.96 -0.70 -1.19
C SER A 79 -9.95 -0.90 -0.05
N LEU A 80 -10.37 0.19 0.63
CA LEU A 80 -11.52 0.15 1.53
C LEU A 80 -12.73 -0.34 0.75
N GLN A 81 -13.20 -1.55 1.04
CA GLN A 81 -14.41 -2.08 0.43
C GLN A 81 -15.61 -1.65 1.28
N PRO A 82 -16.70 -1.14 0.67
CA PRO A 82 -17.91 -0.83 1.41
C PRO A 82 -18.46 -2.13 2.00
N VAL A 83 -18.54 -2.20 3.33
CA VAL A 83 -19.24 -3.30 4.02
C VAL A 83 -20.73 -3.01 3.91
N ALA A 84 -21.51 -3.96 3.40
CA ALA A 84 -22.95 -3.81 3.32
C ALA A 84 -23.55 -3.70 4.73
N GLY A 85 -24.42 -2.71 4.92
CA GLY A 85 -24.98 -2.37 6.23
C GLY A 85 -24.11 -1.39 7.00
N GLY A 86 -24.45 -1.19 8.28
CA GLY A 86 -23.85 -0.18 9.14
C GLY A 86 -24.90 0.80 9.65
N LEU A 87 -24.66 1.35 10.84
CA LEU A 87 -25.50 2.38 11.44
C LEU A 87 -24.72 3.70 11.39
N TYR A 88 -25.26 4.68 10.66
CA TYR A 88 -24.81 6.06 10.75
C TYR A 88 -25.66 6.78 11.80
N THR A 89 -25.02 7.39 12.79
CA THR A 89 -25.70 8.20 13.81
C THR A 89 -25.08 9.58 13.81
N GLU A 90 -25.92 10.58 13.59
CA GLU A 90 -25.56 12.00 13.57
C GLU A 90 -26.45 12.76 14.55
N GLY A 91 -25.84 13.65 15.34
CA GLY A 91 -26.58 14.57 16.19
C GLY A 91 -26.86 15.87 15.45
N LEU A 92 -28.14 16.23 15.33
CA LEU A 92 -28.57 17.46 14.67
C LEU A 92 -29.17 18.42 15.69
N ILE A 93 -28.88 19.71 15.53
CA ILE A 93 -29.45 20.78 16.37
C ILE A 93 -30.76 21.23 15.74
N GLY A 94 -31.85 21.15 16.50
CA GLY A 94 -33.19 21.56 16.08
C GLY A 94 -34.19 20.41 16.09
N ASN A 95 -35.44 20.72 15.76
CA ASN A 95 -36.53 19.75 15.68
C ASN A 95 -36.76 19.35 14.23
N PHE A 96 -36.97 18.05 14.00
CA PHE A 96 -37.47 17.57 12.72
C PHE A 96 -38.98 17.85 12.62
N THR A 97 -39.39 18.48 11.53
CA THR A 97 -40.78 18.83 11.23
C THR A 97 -41.27 18.13 9.98
N ASN A 98 -40.45 18.05 8.93
CA ASN A 98 -40.84 17.47 7.65
C ASN A 98 -39.62 17.09 6.80
N ALA A 99 -39.80 16.13 5.88
CA ALA A 99 -38.76 15.71 4.95
C ALA A 99 -38.93 16.31 3.54
N ASN A 100 -39.96 17.15 3.32
CA ASN A 100 -40.27 17.64 1.98
C ASN A 100 -39.21 18.68 1.56
N PRO A 101 -38.44 18.43 0.48
CA PRO A 101 -37.36 19.32 0.06
C PRO A 101 -37.83 20.74 -0.29
N LEU A 102 -39.11 20.94 -0.57
CA LEU A 102 -39.68 22.25 -0.88
C LEU A 102 -39.99 23.09 0.36
N TYR A 103 -40.18 22.45 1.52
CA TYR A 103 -40.56 23.11 2.78
C TYR A 103 -39.53 22.89 3.90
N ALA A 104 -38.45 22.16 3.63
CA ALA A 104 -37.36 21.96 4.56
C ALA A 104 -36.61 23.29 4.80
N THR A 105 -36.80 23.86 6.00
CA THR A 105 -36.16 25.13 6.40
C THR A 105 -35.17 24.93 7.54
N GLY A 106 -35.42 23.97 8.44
CA GLY A 106 -34.53 23.63 9.54
C GLY A 106 -33.33 22.80 9.08
N ALA A 107 -32.25 22.81 9.87
CA ALA A 107 -31.07 21.97 9.64
C ALA A 107 -31.42 20.48 9.68
N ALA A 108 -32.26 20.06 10.64
CA ALA A 108 -32.72 18.68 10.75
C ALA A 108 -33.54 18.25 9.53
N ASP A 109 -34.49 19.08 9.09
CA ASP A 109 -35.33 18.82 7.92
C ASP A 109 -34.49 18.71 6.66
N THR A 110 -33.55 19.64 6.46
CA THR A 110 -32.65 19.66 5.30
C THR A 110 -31.74 18.43 5.26
N ALA A 111 -31.19 18.03 6.42
CA ALA A 111 -30.35 16.84 6.53
C ALA A 111 -31.12 15.58 6.14
N VAL A 112 -32.30 15.37 6.70
CA VAL A 112 -33.18 14.24 6.38
C VAL A 112 -33.60 14.29 4.91
N SER A 113 -34.00 15.45 4.41
CA SER A 113 -34.45 15.60 3.02
C SER A 113 -33.36 15.23 2.02
N ARG A 114 -32.10 15.61 2.28
CA ARG A 114 -30.93 15.25 1.44
C ARG A 114 -30.59 13.76 1.45
N LEU A 115 -31.00 13.02 2.49
CA LEU A 115 -30.82 11.56 2.55
C LEU A 115 -31.90 10.82 1.74
N VAL A 116 -33.08 11.41 1.60
CA VAL A 116 -34.24 10.79 0.95
C VAL A 116 -34.35 11.16 -0.53
N PHE A 117 -34.03 12.41 -0.88
CA PHE A 117 -34.25 12.96 -2.22
C PHE A 117 -32.93 13.30 -2.92
N SER A 118 -32.91 13.09 -4.23
CA SER A 118 -31.79 13.45 -5.12
C SER A 118 -32.12 14.69 -5.96
N GLY A 119 -31.12 15.54 -6.17
CA GLY A 119 -31.20 16.69 -7.07
C GLY A 119 -30.66 16.36 -8.47
N LEU A 120 -30.72 17.33 -9.39
CA LEU A 120 -30.02 17.16 -10.68
C LEU A 120 -28.50 17.09 -10.47
N PHE A 121 -27.98 17.93 -9.57
CA PHE A 121 -26.57 18.04 -9.23
C PHE A 121 -26.38 18.04 -7.71
N LYS A 122 -25.18 17.69 -7.27
CA LYS A 122 -24.75 17.75 -5.87
C LYS A 122 -23.28 18.16 -5.78
N TYR A 123 -22.85 18.54 -4.59
CA TYR A 123 -21.44 18.75 -4.30
C TYR A 123 -20.80 17.44 -3.83
N ASP A 124 -19.61 17.14 -4.34
CA ASP A 124 -18.82 16.00 -3.87
C ASP A 124 -17.98 16.37 -2.63
N ASN A 125 -17.15 15.43 -2.16
CA ASN A 125 -16.29 15.63 -0.99
C ASN A 125 -15.18 16.68 -1.21
N LYS A 126 -14.94 17.08 -2.46
CA LYS A 126 -14.02 18.15 -2.83
C LYS A 126 -14.73 19.49 -3.06
N ASN A 127 -16.04 19.53 -2.78
CA ASN A 127 -16.90 20.68 -3.00
C ASN A 127 -17.02 21.05 -4.49
N GLU A 128 -16.86 20.08 -5.38
CA GLU A 128 -17.07 20.23 -6.82
C GLU A 128 -18.52 19.87 -7.18
N LEU A 129 -19.13 20.65 -8.08
CA LEU A 129 -20.48 20.38 -8.55
C LEU A 129 -20.47 19.21 -9.54
N VAL A 130 -21.11 18.11 -9.16
CA VAL A 130 -21.18 16.87 -9.94
C VAL A 130 -22.64 16.45 -10.19
N GLY A 131 -22.87 15.68 -11.24
CA GLY A 131 -24.21 15.18 -11.61
C GLY A 131 -24.72 14.09 -10.64
N ASP A 132 -25.90 14.32 -10.05
CA ASP A 132 -26.57 13.34 -9.19
C ASP A 132 -27.61 12.54 -9.98
N LEU A 133 -28.75 13.15 -10.36
CA LEU A 133 -29.65 12.58 -11.37
C LEU A 133 -29.19 12.92 -12.81
N ALA A 134 -28.50 14.05 -12.99
CA ALA A 134 -27.98 14.45 -14.29
C ALA A 134 -26.76 13.62 -14.68
N LYS A 135 -26.74 13.16 -15.94
CA LYS A 135 -25.56 12.60 -16.60
C LYS A 135 -24.61 13.72 -17.04
N ASP A 136 -25.17 14.72 -17.71
CA ASP A 136 -24.46 15.88 -18.23
C ASP A 136 -25.46 17.02 -18.49
N TYR A 137 -24.93 18.20 -18.81
CA TYR A 137 -25.71 19.32 -19.30
C TYR A 137 -25.01 20.01 -20.46
N LYS A 138 -25.79 20.64 -21.33
CA LYS A 138 -25.32 21.51 -22.40
C LYS A 138 -25.89 22.90 -22.23
N LEU A 139 -25.04 23.89 -22.47
CA LEU A 139 -25.41 25.28 -22.51
C LEU A 139 -25.50 25.73 -23.97
N ASP A 140 -26.50 26.54 -24.30
CA ASP A 140 -26.61 27.15 -25.60
C ASP A 140 -25.62 28.32 -25.77
N ASP A 141 -25.46 28.78 -27.01
CA ASP A 141 -24.53 29.88 -27.33
C ASP A 141 -24.86 31.17 -26.56
N THR A 142 -26.13 31.36 -26.18
CA THR A 142 -26.60 32.53 -25.43
C THR A 142 -26.42 32.41 -23.92
N GLN A 143 -26.03 31.25 -23.42
CA GLN A 143 -25.92 30.93 -21.99
C GLN A 143 -27.21 31.09 -21.18
N LYS A 144 -28.37 31.04 -21.85
CA LYS A 144 -29.69 31.20 -21.22
C LYS A 144 -30.49 29.91 -21.18
N ARG A 145 -30.09 28.90 -21.95
CA ARG A 145 -30.78 27.61 -22.02
C ARG A 145 -29.84 26.48 -21.62
N TYR A 146 -30.18 25.84 -20.51
CA TYR A 146 -29.56 24.60 -20.07
C TYR A 146 -30.39 23.41 -20.57
N THR A 147 -29.74 22.47 -21.24
CA THR A 147 -30.33 21.16 -21.58
C THR A 147 -29.66 20.11 -20.71
N VAL A 148 -30.40 19.52 -19.78
CA VAL A 148 -29.89 18.51 -18.85
C VAL A 148 -30.30 17.13 -19.33
N HIS A 149 -29.34 16.21 -19.45
CA HIS A 149 -29.61 14.82 -19.79
C HIS A 149 -29.61 13.98 -18.52
N LEU A 150 -30.69 13.26 -18.25
CA LEU A 150 -30.79 12.38 -17.08
C LEU A 150 -29.99 11.08 -17.27
N LYS A 151 -29.53 10.50 -16.16
CA LYS A 151 -28.96 9.15 -16.16
C LYS A 151 -30.03 8.12 -16.57
N GLN A 152 -29.59 7.01 -17.14
CA GLN A 152 -30.48 5.92 -17.55
C GLN A 152 -30.80 5.02 -16.36
N GLY A 153 -32.00 4.42 -16.35
CA GLY A 153 -32.41 3.47 -15.31
C GLY A 153 -32.67 4.09 -13.94
N LEU A 154 -32.93 5.39 -13.87
CA LEU A 154 -33.33 6.05 -12.63
C LEU A 154 -34.72 5.58 -12.21
N THR A 155 -34.86 5.19 -10.94
CA THR A 155 -36.13 4.74 -10.36
C THR A 155 -36.36 5.38 -9.00
N TRP A 156 -37.62 5.66 -8.69
CA TRP A 156 -38.09 5.95 -7.36
C TRP A 156 -37.96 4.70 -6.46
N GLN A 157 -38.10 4.92 -5.15
CA GLN A 157 -38.04 3.84 -4.14
C GLN A 157 -39.16 2.80 -4.32
N ASP A 158 -40.26 3.16 -5.00
CA ASP A 158 -41.37 2.26 -5.34
C ASP A 158 -41.17 1.51 -6.68
N GLY A 159 -40.02 1.72 -7.34
CA GLY A 159 -39.67 1.09 -8.61
C GLY A 159 -40.18 1.80 -9.86
N LYS A 160 -40.96 2.88 -9.74
CA LYS A 160 -41.38 3.67 -10.92
C LYS A 160 -40.17 4.42 -11.52
N PRO A 161 -40.09 4.55 -12.85
CA PRO A 161 -39.01 5.31 -13.47
C PRO A 161 -39.09 6.80 -13.08
N VAL A 162 -37.93 7.41 -12.84
CA VAL A 162 -37.81 8.87 -12.73
C VAL A 162 -37.66 9.45 -14.13
N THR A 163 -38.47 10.45 -14.46
CA THR A 163 -38.51 11.07 -15.78
C THR A 163 -38.32 12.58 -15.71
N ALA A 164 -38.07 13.23 -16.85
CA ALA A 164 -37.96 14.68 -16.92
C ALA A 164 -39.25 15.39 -16.45
N ASP A 165 -40.41 14.73 -16.57
CA ASP A 165 -41.70 15.28 -16.13
C ASP A 165 -41.75 15.44 -14.60
N ASP A 166 -41.11 14.55 -13.83
CA ASP A 166 -41.03 14.67 -12.36
C ASP A 166 -40.23 15.91 -11.95
N ILE A 167 -39.16 16.20 -12.71
CA ILE A 167 -38.31 17.37 -12.49
C ILE A 167 -39.09 18.63 -12.86
N VAL A 168 -39.74 18.63 -14.02
CA VAL A 168 -40.59 19.74 -14.47
C VAL A 168 -41.73 20.00 -13.48
N PHE A 169 -42.37 18.95 -12.97
CA PHE A 169 -43.40 19.05 -11.94
C PHE A 169 -42.84 19.78 -10.71
N THR A 170 -41.70 19.35 -10.19
CA THR A 170 -41.06 19.97 -9.01
C THR A 170 -40.77 21.46 -9.23
N TYR A 171 -40.20 21.85 -10.38
CA TYR A 171 -39.96 23.26 -10.69
C TYR A 171 -41.24 24.07 -10.83
N LYS A 172 -42.29 23.49 -11.44
CA LYS A 172 -43.60 24.14 -11.52
C LYS A 172 -44.19 24.34 -10.14
N THR A 173 -44.13 23.36 -9.25
CA THR A 173 -44.60 23.47 -7.87
C THR A 173 -43.86 24.58 -7.10
N ILE A 174 -42.56 24.76 -7.33
CA ILE A 174 -41.81 25.88 -6.73
C ILE A 174 -42.31 27.24 -7.25
N GLN A 175 -42.64 27.31 -8.54
CA GLN A 175 -43.12 28.54 -9.18
C GLN A 175 -44.57 28.88 -8.81
N SER A 176 -45.43 27.87 -8.72
CA SER A 176 -46.82 27.99 -8.29
C SER A 176 -46.92 27.75 -6.79
N ILE A 177 -46.61 28.78 -5.99
CA ILE A 177 -46.96 28.79 -4.57
C ILE A 177 -48.49 28.97 -4.45
N GLU A 178 -49.24 27.95 -4.86
CA GLU A 178 -50.63 27.77 -4.44
C GLU A 178 -50.66 26.41 -3.75
N ALA A 179 -50.78 26.47 -2.43
CA ALA A 179 -50.94 25.34 -1.51
C ALA A 179 -52.43 25.10 -1.27
#